data_AF-A0A9W4JPR7-F1
#
_entry.id   AF-A0A9W4JPR7-F1
#
_cell.length_a   1.000
_cell.length_b   1.000
_cell.length_c   1.000
_cell.angle_alpha   90.00
_cell.angle_beta   90.00
_cell.angle_gamma   90.00
#
_symmetry.space_group_name_H-M   'P 1'
#
loop_
_entity.id
_entity.type
_entity.pdbx_description
1 polymer ?
#
loop_
_entity_poly.entity_id
_entity_poly.type
_entity_poly.pdbx_seq_one_letter_code
_entity_poly.pdbx_strand_id
1 'polypeptide(L)'
;MIASDVRFPSTALGRGRGRFLSHYCTVKVPSAVRYCEAVILLLCRDYDTSYETYWLAILSYILDYVDGTDIFDENKLQEGYRRFYHALKLGEPGMYSILDELRLGLIEERRLPRISH
;
A
#
# COMPACT_ATOMS: atom_id res chain seq x y z
N MET A 1 6.89 -5.18 -11.64
CA MET A 1 8.25 -5.10 -11.06
C MET A 1 8.79 -6.53 -10.96
N ILE A 2 10.11 -6.73 -10.93
CA ILE A 2 10.70 -8.08 -10.77
C ILE A 2 11.51 -8.12 -9.48
N ALA A 3 11.62 -9.30 -8.84
CA ALA A 3 12.29 -9.42 -7.54
C ALA A 3 13.77 -8.98 -7.54
N SER A 4 14.41 -8.99 -8.71
CA SER A 4 15.80 -8.60 -8.93
C SER A 4 15.98 -7.19 -9.50
N ASP A 5 14.97 -6.32 -9.37
CA ASP A 5 15.03 -4.93 -9.88
C ASP A 5 16.19 -4.16 -9.24
N VAL A 6 16.97 -3.45 -10.06
CA VAL A 6 18.20 -2.75 -9.63
C VAL A 6 17.90 -1.50 -8.79
N ARG A 7 16.67 -1.00 -8.84
CA ARG A 7 16.21 0.14 -8.02
C ARG A 7 15.99 -0.25 -6.57
N PHE A 8 15.81 -1.53 -6.27
CA PHE A 8 15.81 -1.96 -4.88
C PHE A 8 17.20 -1.77 -4.27
N PRO A 9 17.28 -1.36 -2.99
CA PRO A 9 18.56 -1.20 -2.32
C PRO A 9 19.36 -2.52 -2.29
N SER A 10 20.67 -2.40 -2.07
CA SER A 10 21.53 -3.56 -1.85
C SER A 10 20.97 -4.42 -0.71
N THR A 11 21.12 -5.73 -0.82
CA THR A 11 20.55 -6.70 0.13
C THR A 11 20.92 -6.33 1.57
N ALA A 12 19.91 -6.02 2.37
CA ALA A 12 20.03 -5.78 3.81
C ALA A 12 19.00 -6.66 4.52
N LEU A 13 19.21 -6.98 5.80
CA LEU A 13 18.24 -7.78 6.53
C LEU A 13 16.89 -7.03 6.54
N GLY A 14 15.84 -7.64 5.96
CA GLY A 14 14.52 -7.03 5.81
C GLY A 14 14.38 -5.99 4.69
N ARG A 15 15.37 -5.78 3.81
CA ARG A 15 15.29 -4.85 2.65
C ARG A 15 16.08 -5.33 1.42
N GLY A 16 15.76 -4.73 0.28
CA GLY A 16 16.58 -4.80 -0.93
C GLY A 16 16.17 -5.87 -1.93
N ARG A 17 16.98 -6.03 -2.99
CA ARG A 17 16.67 -6.88 -4.17
C ARG A 17 16.62 -8.40 -3.93
N GLY A 18 16.60 -8.83 -2.66
CA GLY A 18 16.62 -10.25 -2.29
C GLY A 18 17.89 -10.99 -2.74
N ARG A 19 17.81 -12.34 -2.80
CA ARG A 19 18.90 -13.23 -3.24
C ARG A 19 18.78 -13.67 -4.71
N PHE A 20 17.76 -13.19 -5.44
CA PHE A 20 17.50 -13.63 -6.82
C PHE A 20 18.38 -12.88 -7.82
N LEU A 21 19.00 -13.62 -8.73
CA LEU A 21 19.81 -13.08 -9.81
C LEU A 21 18.90 -12.57 -10.95
N SER A 22 19.23 -11.40 -11.51
CA SER A 22 18.42 -10.69 -12.50
C SER A 22 18.17 -11.41 -13.82
N HIS A 23 18.98 -12.42 -14.12
CA HIS A 23 19.06 -13.09 -15.41
C HIS A 23 18.47 -14.51 -15.38
N TYR A 24 18.11 -15.04 -14.20
CA TYR A 24 17.61 -16.42 -14.05
C TYR A 24 16.23 -16.56 -13.39
N CYS A 25 15.65 -15.48 -12.86
CA CYS A 25 14.39 -15.56 -12.09
C CYS A 25 13.45 -14.39 -12.37
N THR A 26 12.44 -14.62 -13.21
CA THR A 26 11.36 -13.66 -13.52
C THR A 26 10.23 -13.74 -12.50
N VAL A 27 10.56 -13.68 -11.20
CA VAL A 27 9.51 -13.55 -10.17
C VAL A 27 8.93 -12.14 -10.27
N LYS A 28 7.71 -12.04 -10.79
CA LYS A 28 6.97 -10.78 -10.85
C LYS A 28 6.49 -10.43 -9.45
N VAL A 29 6.77 -9.21 -9.03
CA VAL A 29 6.23 -8.63 -7.80
C VAL A 29 5.39 -7.40 -8.13
N PRO A 30 4.37 -7.08 -7.31
CA PRO A 30 3.66 -5.82 -7.42
C PRO A 30 4.66 -4.65 -7.34
N SER A 31 4.42 -3.59 -8.11
CA SER A 31 5.11 -2.31 -7.86
C SER A 31 4.77 -1.80 -6.46
N ALA A 32 5.63 -0.98 -5.85
CA ALA A 32 5.33 -0.38 -4.53
C ALA A 32 3.98 0.36 -4.51
N VAL A 33 3.63 1.08 -5.58
CA VAL A 33 2.32 1.74 -5.76
C VAL A 33 1.16 0.75 -5.64
N ARG A 34 1.17 -0.31 -6.45
CA ARG A 34 0.14 -1.37 -6.41
C ARG A 34 0.09 -2.12 -5.09
N TYR A 35 1.24 -2.31 -4.44
CA TYR A 35 1.28 -2.92 -3.12
C TYR A 35 0.63 -2.00 -2.07
N CYS A 36 0.94 -0.71 -2.09
CA CYS A 36 0.31 0.30 -1.22
C CYS A 36 -1.22 0.33 -1.42
N GLU A 37 -1.71 0.42 -2.65
CA GLU A 37 -3.15 0.37 -2.93
C GLU A 37 -3.81 -0.92 -2.42
N ALA A 38 -3.12 -2.06 -2.54
CA ALA A 38 -3.61 -3.33 -2.02
C ALA A 38 -3.68 -3.34 -0.49
N VAL A 39 -2.68 -2.77 0.20
CA VAL A 39 -2.70 -2.64 1.67
C VAL A 39 -3.83 -1.71 2.11
N ILE A 40 -4.03 -0.56 1.46
CA ILE A 40 -5.15 0.34 1.74
C ILE A 40 -6.48 -0.36 1.47
N LEU A 41 -6.60 -1.15 0.40
CA LEU A 41 -7.81 -1.94 0.13
C LEU A 41 -8.10 -2.95 1.25
N LEU A 42 -7.05 -3.61 1.78
CA LEU A 42 -7.19 -4.55 2.90
C LEU A 42 -7.56 -3.83 4.19
N LEU A 43 -6.99 -2.65 4.44
CA LEU A 43 -7.42 -1.77 5.52
C LEU A 43 -8.90 -1.40 5.37
N CYS A 44 -9.33 -0.96 4.18
CA CYS A 44 -10.72 -0.68 3.89
C CYS A 44 -11.60 -1.91 4.04
N ARG A 45 -11.12 -3.13 3.81
CA ARG A 45 -11.91 -4.38 3.99
C ARG A 45 -12.08 -4.69 5.46
N ASP A 46 -10.99 -4.61 6.21
CA ASP A 46 -10.86 -5.05 7.60
C ASP A 46 -11.02 -3.90 8.61
N TYR A 47 -11.58 -2.78 8.17
CA TYR A 47 -11.91 -1.62 9.00
C TYR A 47 -12.86 -2.02 10.15
N ASP A 48 -12.62 -1.48 11.35
CA ASP A 48 -13.26 -1.84 12.62
C ASP A 48 -13.06 -3.30 13.06
N THR A 49 -12.06 -4.00 12.51
CA THR A 49 -11.67 -5.35 12.95
C THR A 49 -10.32 -5.36 13.64
N SER A 50 -9.97 -6.48 14.28
CA SER A 50 -8.65 -6.67 14.90
C SER A 50 -7.47 -6.58 13.92
N TYR A 51 -7.71 -6.65 12.60
CA TYR A 51 -6.68 -6.55 11.57
C TYR A 51 -6.40 -5.13 11.10
N GLU A 52 -7.23 -4.14 11.49
CA GLU A 52 -7.06 -2.75 11.08
C GLU A 52 -5.68 -2.20 11.47
N THR A 53 -5.31 -2.36 12.73
CA THR A 53 -4.00 -1.93 13.26
C THR A 53 -2.84 -2.61 12.53
N TYR A 54 -3.01 -3.86 12.09
CA TYR A 54 -1.99 -4.57 11.33
C TYR A 54 -1.76 -3.90 9.97
N TRP A 55 -2.82 -3.58 9.22
CA TRP A 55 -2.68 -2.91 7.93
C TRP A 55 -2.14 -1.49 8.05
N LEU A 56 -2.54 -0.74 9.10
CA LEU A 56 -1.96 0.56 9.41
C LEU A 56 -0.45 0.44 9.68
N ALA A 57 0.00 -0.56 10.44
CA ALA A 57 1.43 -0.77 10.68
C ALA A 57 2.20 -1.08 9.38
N ILE A 58 1.61 -1.82 8.45
CA ILE A 58 2.21 -2.05 7.12
C ILE A 58 2.28 -0.74 6.32
N LEU A 59 1.28 0.13 6.40
CA LEU A 59 1.34 1.45 5.75
C LEU A 59 2.40 2.36 6.37
N SER A 60 2.56 2.35 7.70
CA SER A 60 3.66 3.05 8.37
C SER A 60 5.02 2.57 7.87
N TYR A 61 5.20 1.26 7.64
CA TYR A 61 6.43 0.74 7.05
C TYR A 61 6.68 1.31 5.63
N ILE A 62 5.63 1.43 4.81
CA ILE A 62 5.74 2.04 3.48
C ILE A 62 6.14 3.52 3.62
N LEU A 63 5.49 4.27 4.51
CA LEU A 63 5.83 5.67 4.77
C LEU A 63 7.27 5.86 5.24
N ASP A 64 7.71 5.07 6.22
CA ASP A 64 9.02 5.26 6.85
C ASP A 64 10.19 4.83 5.97
N TYR A 65 9.97 3.86 5.07
CA TYR A 65 11.07 3.17 4.39
C TYR A 65 10.98 3.05 2.88
N VAL A 66 9.81 3.32 2.30
CA VAL A 66 9.57 3.21 0.86
C VAL A 66 9.21 4.58 0.27
N ASP A 67 8.47 5.41 0.99
CA ASP A 67 8.23 6.80 0.60
C ASP A 67 9.56 7.58 0.56
N GLY A 68 9.67 8.50 -0.39
CA GLY A 68 10.90 9.23 -0.69
C GLY A 68 11.96 8.46 -1.50
N THR A 69 11.73 7.18 -1.83
CA THR A 69 12.60 6.41 -2.73
C THR A 69 12.12 6.50 -4.20
N ASP A 70 12.96 6.06 -5.15
CA ASP A 70 12.65 6.07 -6.58
C ASP A 70 11.65 4.98 -7.01
N ILE A 71 11.35 4.01 -6.12
CA ILE A 71 10.42 2.91 -6.41
C ILE A 71 8.97 3.23 -6.08
N PHE A 72 8.70 4.31 -5.34
CA PHE A 72 7.36 4.73 -4.95
C PHE A 72 7.09 6.18 -5.35
N ASP A 73 5.94 6.38 -5.98
CA ASP A 73 5.48 7.69 -6.42
C ASP A 73 4.01 7.82 -6.06
N GLU A 74 3.74 8.63 -5.04
CA GLU A 74 2.41 8.91 -4.51
C GLU A 74 1.44 9.35 -5.60
N ASN A 75 1.91 10.08 -6.62
CA ASN A 75 1.07 10.58 -7.71
C ASN A 75 0.55 9.48 -8.63
N LYS A 76 1.15 8.27 -8.57
CA LYS A 76 0.70 7.10 -9.34
C LYS A 76 -0.38 6.29 -8.64
N LEU A 77 -0.71 6.61 -7.39
CA LEU A 77 -1.87 6.04 -6.70
C LEU A 77 -3.16 6.52 -7.38
N GLN A 78 -4.16 5.65 -7.45
CA GLN A 78 -5.53 6.03 -7.82
C GLN A 78 -6.07 7.10 -6.85
N GLU A 79 -6.91 8.02 -7.35
CA GLU A 79 -7.34 9.25 -6.65
C GLU A 79 -7.75 9.02 -5.18
N GLY A 80 -8.68 8.09 -4.92
CA GLY A 80 -9.17 7.82 -3.57
C GLY A 80 -8.08 7.27 -2.64
N TYR A 81 -7.23 6.37 -3.14
CA TYR A 81 -6.09 5.84 -2.40
C TYR A 81 -5.05 6.92 -2.12
N ARG A 82 -4.79 7.80 -3.10
CA ARG A 82 -3.87 8.93 -2.96
C ARG A 82 -4.33 9.90 -1.89
N ARG A 83 -5.62 10.30 -1.90
CA ARG A 83 -6.20 11.19 -0.89
C ARG A 83 -6.00 10.62 0.52
N PHE A 84 -6.33 9.34 0.72
CA PHE A 84 -6.14 8.68 2.01
C PHE A 84 -4.65 8.59 2.40
N TYR A 85 -3.79 8.14 1.50
CA TYR A 85 -2.35 8.02 1.77
C TYR A 85 -1.71 9.37 2.14
N HIS A 86 -2.11 10.45 1.45
CA HIS A 86 -1.66 11.79 1.74
C HIS A 86 -2.07 12.26 3.15
N ALA A 87 -3.34 12.05 3.51
CA ALA A 87 -3.85 12.36 4.85
C ALA A 87 -3.14 11.57 5.96
N LEU A 88 -2.89 10.27 5.72
CA LEU A 88 -2.11 9.41 6.61
C LEU A 88 -0.68 9.95 6.80
N LYS A 89 -0.01 10.32 5.70
CA LYS A 89 1.35 10.87 5.70
C LYS A 89 1.47 12.17 6.49
N LEU A 90 0.43 13.01 6.45
CA LEU A 90 0.36 14.26 7.19
C LEU A 90 -0.15 14.08 8.63
N GLY A 91 -0.61 12.89 9.01
CA GLY A 91 -1.19 12.63 10.33
C GLY A 91 -2.49 13.40 10.56
N GLU A 92 -3.29 13.59 9.51
CA GLU A 92 -4.50 14.42 9.57
C GLU A 92 -5.58 13.79 10.46
N PRO A 93 -6.22 14.56 11.36
CA PRO A 93 -7.34 14.06 12.17
C PRO A 93 -8.52 13.54 11.33
N GLY A 94 -8.70 14.05 10.11
CA GLY A 94 -9.76 13.67 9.17
C GLY A 94 -9.46 12.42 8.32
N MET A 95 -8.31 11.77 8.53
CA MET A 95 -7.88 10.61 7.74
C MET A 95 -8.94 9.48 7.72
N TYR A 96 -9.58 9.20 8.85
CA TYR A 96 -10.60 8.15 8.94
C TYR A 96 -11.86 8.48 8.14
N SER A 97 -12.28 9.74 8.08
CA SER A 97 -13.39 10.16 7.23
C SER A 97 -13.08 9.97 5.74
N ILE A 98 -11.83 10.20 5.32
CA ILE A 98 -11.37 9.93 3.95
C ILE A 98 -11.34 8.42 3.68
N LEU A 99 -10.95 7.62 4.68
CA LEU A 99 -10.98 6.16 4.59
C LEU A 99 -12.41 5.63 4.44
N ASP A 100 -13.36 6.21 5.17
CA ASP A 100 -14.79 5.90 5.07
C ASP A 100 -15.34 6.23 3.68
N GLU A 101 -15.04 7.42 3.15
CA GLU A 101 -15.38 7.81 1.77
C GLU A 101 -14.83 6.81 0.74
N LEU A 102 -13.56 6.44 0.88
CA LEU A 102 -12.91 5.47 0.00
C LEU A 102 -13.58 4.10 0.10
N ARG A 103 -13.86 3.62 1.32
CA ARG A 103 -14.52 2.33 1.56
C ARG A 103 -15.91 2.29 0.92
N LEU A 104 -16.69 3.35 1.06
CA LEU A 104 -18.01 3.46 0.42
C LEU A 104 -17.90 3.38 -1.11
N GLY A 105 -17.00 4.13 -1.73
CA GLY A 105 -16.77 4.05 -3.17
C GLY A 105 -16.36 2.65 -3.63
N LEU A 106 -15.50 1.97 -2.88
CA LEU A 106 -15.08 0.59 -3.18
C LEU A 106 -16.22 -0.44 -3.05
N ILE A 107 -17.19 -0.21 -2.15
CA ILE A 107 -18.41 -1.03 -2.04
C ILE A 107 -19.32 -0.79 -3.25
N GLU A 108 -19.49 0.47 -3.67
CA GLU A 108 -20.28 0.84 -4.86
C GLU A 108 -19.71 0.22 -6.13
N GLU A 109 -18.37 0.22 -6.26
CA GLU A 109 -17.62 -0.42 -7.34
C GLU A 109 -17.61 -1.97 -7.27
N ARG A 110 -18.20 -2.57 -6.23
CA ARG A 110 -18.18 -4.02 -5.96
C ARG A 110 -16.78 -4.61 -5.77
N ARG A 111 -15.83 -3.80 -5.34
CA ARG A 111 -14.46 -4.23 -4.98
C ARG A 111 -14.38 -4.71 -3.53
N LEU A 112 -15.33 -4.30 -2.69
CA LEU A 112 -15.54 -4.80 -1.33
C LEU A 112 -16.95 -5.42 -1.20
N PRO A 113 -17.15 -6.40 -0.30
CA PRO A 113 -18.47 -6.95 -0.03
C PRO A 113 -19.40 -5.88 0.55
N ARG A 114 -20.69 -5.96 0.24
CA ARG A 114 -21.71 -5.10 0.88
C ARG A 114 -21.80 -5.47 2.35
N ILE A 115 -21.78 -4.46 3.21
CA ILE A 115 -21.97 -4.62 4.65
C ILE A 115 -23.45 -5.01 4.84
N SER A 116 -23.71 -6.27 5.17
CA SER A 116 -25.00 -6.71 5.71
C SER A 116 -24.97 -6.45 7.21
N HIS A 117 -25.62 -5.37 7.64
CA HIS A 117 -25.99 -5.18 9.05
C HIS A 117 -27.13 -6.12 9.45
#